data_AF-Q47EI5-F1
#
_entry.id   AF-Q47EI5-F1
#
_cell.length_a   1.000
_cell.length_b   1.000
_cell.length_c   1.000
_cell.angle_alpha   90.00
_cell.angle_beta   90.00
_cell.angle_gamma   90.00
#
_symmetry.space_group_name_H-M   'P 1'
#
loop_
_entity.id
_entity.type
_entity.pdbx_description
1 polymer ?
#
loop_
_entity_poly.entity_id
_entity_poly.type
_entity_poly.pdbx_seq_one_letter_code
_entity_poly.pdbx_strand_id
1 'polypeptide(L)'
;MTSYFSNSALSALEATATTASVYLDACDNGARFVRLDPAYYKSCGAVLIGIFSLVDAKKVFPLLLEQSTSAREVAESVQIGRRIELSRLGFYPELAVLLNRAAA
;
A
#
# COMPACT_ATOMS: atom_id res chain seq x y z
N MET A 1 2.95 -8.58 15.26
CA MET A 1 2.23 -9.50 14.37
C MET A 1 3.24 -10.19 13.49
N THR A 2 3.50 -11.47 13.78
CA THR A 2 4.26 -12.39 12.95
C THR A 2 3.44 -12.69 11.70
N SER A 3 4.01 -12.42 10.52
CA SER A 3 3.39 -12.70 9.23
C SER A 3 3.16 -14.21 9.07
N TYR A 4 1.93 -14.64 8.81
CA TYR A 4 1.58 -16.06 8.54
C TYR A 4 2.03 -16.55 7.16
N PHE A 5 2.65 -15.68 6.37
CA PHE A 5 3.13 -16.02 5.03
C PHE A 5 4.41 -16.86 5.11
N SER A 6 4.51 -17.88 4.25
CA SER A 6 5.77 -18.57 4.02
C SER A 6 6.81 -17.60 3.45
N ASN A 7 8.10 -17.91 3.62
CA ASN A 7 9.17 -17.10 3.01
C ASN A 7 9.01 -16.99 1.49
N SER A 8 8.57 -18.05 0.82
CA SER A 8 8.29 -18.02 -0.62
C SER A 8 7.16 -17.05 -0.99
N ALA A 9 6.10 -16.99 -0.18
CA ALA A 9 5.02 -16.04 -0.39
C ALA A 9 5.50 -14.60 -0.12
N LEU A 10 6.31 -14.39 0.92
CA LEU A 10 6.89 -13.07 1.20
C LEU A 10 7.78 -12.59 0.05
N SER A 11 8.65 -13.44 -0.50
CA SER A 11 9.48 -13.08 -1.66
C SER A 11 8.65 -12.80 -2.91
N ALA A 12 7.56 -13.55 -3.16
CA ALA A 12 6.67 -13.28 -4.28
C ALA A 12 5.93 -11.93 -4.12
N LEU A 13 5.49 -11.62 -2.90
CA LEU A 13 4.89 -10.33 -2.57
C LEU A 13 5.90 -9.18 -2.73
N GLU A 14 7.14 -9.36 -2.30
CA GLU A 14 8.22 -8.38 -2.45
C GLU A 14 8.52 -8.09 -3.92
N ALA A 15 8.67 -9.14 -4.75
CA ALA A 15 8.93 -8.99 -6.18
C ALA A 15 7.77 -8.27 -6.90
N THR A 16 6.52 -8.60 -6.53
CA THR A 16 5.32 -7.97 -7.06
C THR A 16 5.25 -6.49 -6.67
N ALA A 17 5.47 -6.20 -5.38
CA ALA A 17 5.48 -4.83 -4.86
C ALA A 17 6.59 -3.99 -5.51
N THR A 18 7.79 -4.56 -5.66
CA THR A 18 8.91 -3.92 -6.35
C THR A 18 8.57 -3.57 -7.80
N THR A 19 7.97 -4.50 -8.54
CA THR A 19 7.59 -4.26 -9.93
C THR A 19 6.54 -3.15 -10.03
N ALA A 20 5.53 -3.18 -9.17
CA ALA A 20 4.50 -2.17 -9.13
C ALA A 20 5.08 -0.79 -8.77
N SER A 21 5.92 -0.70 -7.76
CA SER A 21 6.48 0.56 -7.28
C SER A 21 7.48 1.17 -8.27
N VAL A 22 8.28 0.35 -8.95
CA VAL A 22 9.17 0.81 -10.03
C VAL A 22 8.37 1.46 -11.17
N TYR A 23 7.22 0.88 -11.53
CA TYR A 23 6.36 1.47 -12.55
C TYR A 23 5.77 2.82 -12.10
N LEU A 24 5.28 2.89 -10.87
CA LEU A 24 4.72 4.13 -10.30
C LEU A 24 5.79 5.22 -10.20
N ASP A 25 6.95 4.90 -9.62
CA ASP A 25 8.07 5.84 -9.51
C ASP A 25 8.51 6.35 -10.89
N ALA A 26 8.56 5.48 -11.89
CA ALA A 26 8.92 5.91 -13.25
C ALA A 26 7.87 6.86 -13.84
N CYS A 27 6.59 6.61 -13.61
CA CYS A 27 5.51 7.50 -14.05
C CYS A 27 5.54 8.84 -13.31
N ASP A 28 5.69 8.82 -11.99
CA ASP A 28 5.66 10.00 -11.12
C ASP A 28 6.89 10.90 -11.34
N ASN A 29 8.05 10.31 -11.64
CA ASN A 29 9.27 11.05 -11.99
C ASN A 29 9.30 11.52 -13.47
N GLY A 30 8.26 11.25 -14.26
CA GLY A 30 8.19 11.65 -15.66
C GLY A 30 9.24 10.98 -16.56
N ALA A 31 9.51 9.69 -16.32
CA ALA A 31 10.51 8.95 -17.07
C ALA A 31 10.24 8.97 -18.59
N ARG A 32 11.22 9.42 -19.37
CA ARG A 32 11.12 9.58 -20.83
C ARG A 32 10.76 8.30 -21.59
N PHE A 33 11.04 7.14 -21.00
CA PHE A 33 10.89 5.83 -21.63
C PHE A 33 9.69 5.02 -21.10
N VAL A 34 8.97 5.53 -20.10
CA VAL A 34 7.77 4.87 -19.58
C VAL A 34 6.56 5.67 -20.02
N ARG A 35 5.75 5.07 -20.90
CA ARG A 35 4.44 5.63 -21.26
C ARG A 35 3.46 5.29 -20.14
N LEU A 36 2.86 6.32 -19.55
CA LEU A 36 1.78 6.17 -18.58
C LEU A 36 0.61 5.44 -19.25
N ASP A 37 0.28 4.27 -18.71
CA ASP A 37 -0.98 3.56 -18.91
C ASP A 37 -1.82 3.79 -17.64
N PRO A 38 -2.92 4.55 -17.72
CA PRO A 38 -3.74 4.86 -16.54
C PRO A 38 -4.32 3.62 -15.85
N ALA A 39 -4.68 2.58 -16.60
CA ALA A 39 -5.27 1.37 -16.04
C ALA A 39 -4.20 0.55 -15.30
N TYR A 40 -3.00 0.46 -15.88
CA TYR A 40 -1.88 -0.23 -15.24
C TYR A 40 -1.38 0.54 -14.00
N TYR A 41 -1.24 1.87 -14.08
CA TYR A 41 -0.88 2.74 -12.95
C TYR A 41 -1.84 2.55 -11.77
N LYS A 42 -3.14 2.61 -12.03
CA LYS A 42 -4.17 2.37 -11.01
C LYS A 42 -4.07 0.96 -10.41
N SER A 43 -3.84 -0.04 -11.25
CA SER A 43 -3.66 -1.43 -10.81
C SER A 43 -2.43 -1.61 -9.92
N CYS A 44 -1.29 -0.99 -10.28
CA CYS A 44 -0.07 -1.01 -9.46
C CYS A 44 -0.32 -0.40 -8.08
N GLY A 45 -0.98 0.75 -8.00
CA GLY A 45 -1.35 1.37 -6.73
C GLY A 45 -2.26 0.47 -5.88
N ALA A 46 -3.29 -0.12 -6.49
CA ALA A 46 -4.21 -1.03 -5.81
C ALA A 46 -3.50 -2.29 -5.26
N VAL A 47 -2.57 -2.86 -6.02
CA VAL A 47 -1.77 -4.01 -5.59
C VAL A 47 -0.87 -3.64 -4.42
N LEU A 48 -0.17 -2.50 -4.45
CA LEU A 48 0.64 -2.05 -3.31
C LEU A 48 -0.19 -1.84 -2.04
N ILE A 49 -1.36 -1.21 -2.16
CA ILE A 49 -2.30 -1.04 -1.04
C ILE A 49 -2.69 -2.41 -0.48
N GLY A 50 -3.05 -3.37 -1.35
CA GLY A 50 -3.43 -4.71 -0.95
C GLY A 50 -2.31 -5.44 -0.20
N ILE A 51 -1.10 -5.43 -0.75
CA ILE A 51 0.07 -6.08 -0.14
C ILE A 51 0.36 -5.45 1.23
N PHE A 52 0.45 -4.12 1.33
CA PHE A 52 0.77 -3.45 2.60
C PHE A 52 -0.38 -3.46 3.60
N SER A 53 -1.61 -3.75 3.16
CA SER A 53 -2.73 -4.03 4.05
C SER A 53 -2.66 -5.43 4.68
N LEU A 54 -1.98 -6.39 4.03
CA LEU A 54 -1.79 -7.75 4.55
C LEU A 54 -0.55 -7.89 5.44
N VAL A 55 0.50 -7.10 5.20
CA VAL A 55 1.76 -7.19 5.96
C VAL A 55 2.20 -5.85 6.54
N ASP A 56 3.08 -5.88 7.55
CA ASP A 56 3.76 -4.68 8.02
C ASP A 56 4.95 -4.37 7.11
N ALA A 57 4.72 -3.56 6.08
CA ALA A 57 5.72 -3.26 5.04
C ALA A 57 7.06 -2.75 5.59
N LYS A 58 7.03 -1.97 6.68
CA LYS A 58 8.25 -1.45 7.34
C LYS A 58 9.11 -2.56 7.93
N LYS A 59 8.50 -3.66 8.34
CA LYS A 59 9.22 -4.83 8.89
C LYS A 59 9.60 -5.84 7.82
N VAL A 60 8.74 -6.01 6.82
CA VAL A 60 8.87 -7.11 5.85
C VAL A 60 9.65 -6.68 4.60
N PHE A 61 9.48 -5.44 4.13
CA PHE A 61 10.13 -4.94 2.91
C PHE A 61 10.86 -3.61 3.15
N PRO A 62 11.76 -3.49 4.15
CA PRO A 62 12.40 -2.23 4.50
C PRO A 62 13.19 -1.63 3.32
N LEU A 63 13.93 -2.46 2.59
CA LEU A 63 14.73 -2.02 1.43
C LEU A 63 13.86 -1.43 0.32
N LEU A 64 12.69 -2.01 0.06
CA LEU A 64 11.74 -1.48 -0.91
C LEU A 64 11.29 -0.07 -0.54
N LEU A 65 10.99 0.19 0.74
CA LEU A 65 10.57 1.51 1.21
C LEU A 65 11.70 2.54 1.20
N GLU A 66 12.95 2.11 1.31
CA GLU A 66 14.12 2.98 1.17
C GLU A 66 14.32 3.40 -0.29
N GLN A 67 14.13 2.46 -1.22
CA GLN A 67 14.44 2.64 -2.64
C GLN A 67 13.31 3.28 -3.45
N SER A 68 12.05 3.13 -3.01
CA SER A 68 10.88 3.57 -3.76
C SER A 68 10.04 4.59 -3.00
N THR A 69 9.85 5.77 -3.61
CA THR A 69 9.04 6.85 -3.03
C THR A 69 7.56 6.46 -3.03
N SER A 70 7.05 5.94 -4.14
CA SER A 70 5.65 5.48 -4.24
C SER A 70 5.36 4.35 -3.24
N ALA A 71 6.27 3.40 -3.03
CA ALA A 71 6.09 2.36 -2.02
C ALA A 71 6.00 2.96 -0.60
N ARG A 72 6.84 3.95 -0.28
CA ARG A 72 6.82 4.63 1.01
C ARG A 72 5.50 5.35 1.25
N GLU A 73 5.04 6.13 0.28
CA GLU A 73 3.79 6.90 0.38
C GLU A 73 2.56 5.99 0.53
N VAL A 74 2.53 4.87 -0.19
CA VAL A 74 1.45 3.89 -0.06
C VAL A 74 1.49 3.20 1.31
N ALA A 75 2.67 2.83 1.81
CA ALA A 75 2.81 2.23 3.14
C ALA A 75 2.36 3.20 4.25
N GLU A 76 2.67 4.48 4.13
CA GLU A 76 2.19 5.53 5.04
C GLU A 76 0.67 5.72 4.96
N SER A 77 0.13 5.76 3.75
CA SER A 77 -1.32 5.88 3.52
C SER A 77 -2.11 4.73 4.15
N VAL A 78 -1.62 3.49 4.00
CA VAL A 78 -2.21 2.32 4.67
C VAL A 78 -2.10 2.43 6.18
N GLN A 79 -0.96 2.89 6.72
CA GLN A 79 -0.79 3.08 8.15
C GLN A 79 -1.74 4.15 8.72
N ILE A 80 -1.93 5.25 7.99
CA ILE A 80 -2.90 6.31 8.34
C ILE A 80 -4.31 5.73 8.33
N GLY A 81 -4.69 4.99 7.27
CA GLY A 81 -6.00 4.34 7.17
C GLY A 81 -6.30 3.43 8.36
N ARG A 82 -5.35 2.56 8.74
CA ARG A 82 -5.49 1.70 9.93
C ARG A 82 -5.65 2.50 11.22
N ARG A 83 -4.91 3.60 11.39
CA ARG A 83 -5.05 4.47 12.57
C ARG A 83 -6.43 5.12 12.64
N ILE A 84 -6.94 5.62 11.51
CA ILE A 84 -8.29 6.19 11.42
C ILE A 84 -9.34 5.15 11.79
N GLU A 85 -9.23 3.93 11.27
CA GLU A 85 -10.13 2.82 11.59
C GLU A 85 -10.14 2.49 13.09
N LEU A 86 -8.95 2.33 13.68
CA LEU A 86 -8.82 2.10 15.12
C LEU A 86 -9.39 3.25 15.95
N SER A 87 -9.13 4.51 15.57
CA SER A 87 -9.67 5.67 16.27
C SER A 87 -11.20 5.76 16.18
N ARG A 88 -11.79 5.43 15.03
CA ARG A 88 -13.24 5.36 14.85
C ARG A 88 -13.87 4.31 15.76
N LEU A 89 -13.27 3.12 15.84
CA LEU A 89 -13.79 2.03 16.67
C LEU A 89 -13.59 2.26 18.17
N GLY A 90 -12.47 2.87 18.57
CA GLY A 90 -12.11 3.05 19.98
C GLY A 90 -12.65 4.31 20.66
N PHE A 91 -12.77 5.42 19.92
CA PHE A 91 -13.10 6.73 20.52
C PHE A 91 -14.40 7.35 20.00
N TYR A 92 -14.83 6.99 18.79
CA TYR A 92 -15.99 7.64 18.14
C TYR A 92 -16.90 6.62 17.43
N PRO A 93 -17.51 5.67 18.16
CA PRO A 93 -18.33 4.60 17.58
C PRO A 93 -19.52 5.15 16.77
N GLU A 94 -20.10 6.27 17.19
CA GLU A 94 -21.22 6.93 16.50
C GLU A 94 -20.78 7.55 15.16
N LEU A 95 -19.61 8.19 15.11
CA LEU A 95 -18.99 8.68 13.87
C LEU A 95 -18.66 7.50 12.94
N ALA A 96 -18.25 6.36 13.51
CA ALA A 96 -18.00 5.16 12.74
C ALA A 96 -19.25 4.67 12.02
N VAL A 97 -20.41 4.67 12.69
CA VAL A 97 -21.70 4.32 12.08
C VAL A 97 -22.08 5.30 10.96
N LEU A 98 -21.93 6.60 11.17
CA LEU A 98 -22.28 7.63 10.18
C LEU A 98 -21.43 7.54 8.91
N LEU A 99 -20.11 7.42 9.05
CA LEU A 99 -19.20 7.31 7.90
C LEU A 99 -19.42 6.00 7.12
N ASN A 100 -19.73 4.89 7.80
CA ASN A 100 -20.05 3.63 7.10
C ASN A 100 -21.35 3.72 6.31
N ARG A 101 -22.34 4.48 6.80
CA ARG A 101 -23.57 4.74 6.04
C ARG A 101 -23.34 5.63 4.82
N ALA A 102 -22.40 6.58 4.90
CA ALA A 102 -22.10 7.50 3.81
C ALA A 102 -21.21 6.88 2.71
N ALA A 103 -20.44 5.84 3.04
CA ALA A 103 -19.57 5.13 2.11
C ALA A 103 -20.25 3.94 1.38
N ALA A 104 -21.48 3.59 1.78
CA ALA A 104 -22.32 2.57 1.14
C ALA A 104 -23.21 3.19 0.05
#